data_AF-A0A2V7SD66-F1
#
_entry.id   AF-A0A2V7SD66-F1
#
_cell.length_a   1.000
_cell.length_b   1.000
_cell.length_c   1.000
_cell.angle_alpha   90.00
_cell.angle_beta   90.00
_cell.angle_gamma   90.00
#
_symmetry.space_group_name_H-M   'P 1'
#
loop_
_entity.id
_entity.type
_entity.pdbx_description
1 polymer ?
#
loop_
_entity_poly.entity_id
_entity_poly.type
_entity_poly.pdbx_seq_one_letter_code
_entity_poly.pdbx_strand_id
1 'polypeptide(L)'
;MVGTWEEADGITALSYRLGLGRAVGRVVPMLEAGWTVPTEGERTLSLYPQAWVQLSRLGHVAASLGAELPAVGPEPRHPRLIAFLLWDYADAPLLRGW
;
A
#
# COMPACT_ATOMS: atom_id res chain seq x y z
N MET A 1 12.29 15.64 -2.22
CA MET A 1 13.62 15.31 -2.74
C MET A 1 13.46 14.04 -3.55
N VAL A 2 13.51 14.14 -4.88
CA VAL A 2 13.50 12.96 -5.78
C VAL A 2 14.96 12.75 -6.15
N GLY A 3 15.60 11.77 -5.51
CA GLY A 3 16.96 11.35 -5.85
C GLY A 3 16.91 10.40 -7.04
N THR A 4 17.65 10.72 -8.09
CA THR A 4 17.93 9.86 -9.23
C THR A 4 18.73 8.64 -8.78
N TRP A 5 18.32 7.44 -9.22
CA TRP A 5 18.88 6.15 -8.80
C TRP A 5 20.40 5.99 -8.97
N GLU A 6 21.02 6.83 -9.81
CA GLU A 6 22.47 6.82 -10.07
C GLU A 6 23.31 7.35 -8.89
N GLU A 7 22.69 7.95 -7.87
CA GLU A 7 23.39 8.60 -6.75
C GLU A 7 23.30 7.81 -5.42
N ALA A 8 22.61 6.66 -5.43
CA ALA A 8 22.40 5.84 -4.23
C ALA A 8 23.52 4.81 -4.06
N ASP A 9 24.47 5.10 -3.17
CA ASP A 9 25.54 4.21 -2.71
C ASP A 9 24.99 3.04 -1.85
N GLY A 10 24.18 2.17 -2.46
CA GLY A 10 23.62 0.98 -1.82
C GLY A 10 22.24 1.18 -1.17
N ILE A 11 21.98 0.43 -0.10
CA ILE A 11 20.66 0.41 0.57
C ILE A 11 20.45 1.73 1.32
N THR A 12 19.41 2.48 0.95
CA THR A 12 19.13 3.81 1.52
C THR A 12 18.10 3.79 2.65
N ALA A 13 17.26 2.75 2.72
CA ALA A 13 16.28 2.58 3.79
C ALA A 13 15.77 1.14 3.88
N LEU A 14 15.31 0.76 5.08
CA LEU A 14 14.47 -0.41 5.31
C LEU A 14 13.06 0.04 5.62
N SER A 15 12.07 -0.52 4.92
CA SER A 15 10.66 -0.29 5.20
C SER A 15 9.94 -1.60 5.43
N TYR A 16 9.12 -1.66 6.48
CA TYR A 16 8.22 -2.78 6.72
C TYR A 16 6.82 -2.25 7.02
N ARG A 17 5.80 -3.03 6.64
CA ARG A 17 4.40 -2.74 6.95
C ARG A 17 3.75 -3.96 7.56
N LEU A 18 2.96 -3.73 8.59
CA LEU A 18 2.20 -4.77 9.27
C LEU A 18 0.73 -4.36 9.28
N GLY A 19 -0.11 -5.23 8.75
CA GLY A 19 -1.52 -4.99 8.53
C GLY A 19 -2.41 -5.98 9.25
N LEU A 20 -3.56 -5.48 9.71
CA LEU A 20 -4.66 -6.31 10.20
C LEU A 20 -5.90 -6.00 9.37
N GLY A 21 -6.61 -7.04 8.97
CA GLY A 21 -7.82 -6.93 8.17
C GLY A 21 -8.76 -8.08 8.41
N ARG A 22 -10.06 -7.83 8.25
CA ARG A 22 -11.09 -8.88 8.35
C ARG A 22 -12.08 -8.74 7.22
N ALA A 23 -12.30 -9.84 6.48
CA ALA A 23 -13.29 -9.86 5.43
C ALA A 23 -14.72 -9.71 5.98
N VAL A 24 -15.48 -8.81 5.37
CA VAL A 24 -16.91 -8.56 5.60
C VAL A 24 -17.60 -8.58 4.24
N GLY A 25 -18.09 -9.76 3.85
CA GLY A 25 -18.62 -9.98 2.51
C GLY A 25 -17.54 -9.79 1.44
N ARG A 26 -17.75 -8.86 0.51
CA ARG A 26 -16.78 -8.54 -0.56
C ARG A 26 -15.77 -7.47 -0.18
N VAL A 27 -15.87 -6.90 1.02
CA VAL A 27 -15.01 -5.81 1.47
C VAL A 27 -14.12 -6.32 2.59
N VAL A 28 -12.83 -6.03 2.50
CA VAL A 28 -11.85 -6.28 3.56
C VAL A 28 -11.34 -4.93 4.04
N PRO A 29 -11.97 -4.33 5.08
CA PRO A 29 -11.33 -3.22 5.78
C PRO A 29 -10.02 -3.70 6.40
N MET A 30 -8.99 -2.87 6.26
CA MET A 30 -7.66 -3.12 6.79
C MET A 30 -7.09 -1.85 7.40
N LEU A 31 -6.23 -2.04 8.39
CA LEU A 31 -5.39 -1.00 8.96
C LEU A 31 -3.96 -1.53 8.98
N GLU A 32 -3.04 -0.78 8.39
CA GLU A 32 -1.62 -1.09 8.44
C GLU A 32 -0.81 0.00 9.13
N ALA A 33 0.26 -0.39 9.79
CA ALA A 33 1.30 0.51 10.25
C ALA A 33 2.57 0.24 9.44
N GLY A 34 3.10 1.30 8.82
CA GLY A 34 4.37 1.26 8.10
C GLY A 34 5.43 2.02 8.85
N TRP A 35 6.60 1.41 8.98
CA TRP A 35 7.77 2.03 9.57
C TRP A 35 8.92 2.02 8.56
N THR A 36 9.52 3.19 8.33
CA THR A 36 10.69 3.33 7.47
C THR A 36 11.86 3.84 8.30
N VAL A 37 12.94 3.05 8.31
CA VAL A 37 14.22 3.41 8.92
C VAL A 37 15.20 3.72 7.78
N PRO A 38 15.48 5.00 7.49
CA PRO A 38 16.52 5.35 6.54
C PRO A 38 17.91 5.09 7.14
N THR A 39 18.92 4.92 6.30
CA THR A 39 20.32 4.83 6.74
C THR A 39 20.83 6.16 7.30
N GLU A 40 20.36 7.28 6.74
CA GLU A 40 20.60 8.64 7.22
C GLU A 40 19.29 9.45 7.26
N GLY A 41 19.11 10.28 8.28
CA GLY A 41 17.93 11.15 8.43
C GLY A 41 16.84 10.63 9.38
N GLU A 42 15.64 11.20 9.27
CA GLU A 42 14.54 10.95 10.20
C GLU A 42 13.73 9.69 9.85
N ARG A 43 13.40 8.91 10.89
CA ARG A 43 12.51 7.76 10.77
C ARG A 43 11.08 8.22 10.52
N THR A 44 10.34 7.48 9.72
CA THR A 44 8.93 7.76 9.46
C THR A 44 8.03 6.63 9.93
N LEU A 45 6.88 7.01 10.46
CA LEU A 45 5.78 6.12 10.82
C LEU A 45 4.52 6.63 10.14
N SER A 46 3.85 5.76 9.41
CA SER A 46 2.58 6.06 8.74
C SER A 46 1.54 5.01 9.08
N LEU A 47 0.29 5.44 9.22
CA LEU A 47 -0.87 4.56 9.30
C LEU A 47 -1.58 4.53 7.95
N TYR A 48 -2.04 3.34 7.56
CA TYR A 48 -2.71 3.10 6.28
C TYR A 48 -4.08 2.48 6.53
N PRO A 49 -5.11 3.28 6.87
CA PRO A 49 -6.49 2.81 6.75
C PRO A 49 -6.81 2.58 5.28
N GLN A 50 -7.23 1.36 4.94
CA GLN A 50 -7.59 0.98 3.57
C GLN A 50 -8.75 -0.01 3.55
N ALA A 51 -9.45 -0.07 2.43
CA ALA A 51 -10.50 -1.05 2.19
C ALA A 51 -10.27 -1.70 0.83
N TRP A 52 -10.16 -3.03 0.85
CA TRP A 52 -10.10 -3.84 -0.35
C TRP A 52 -11.51 -4.27 -0.71
N VAL A 53 -11.85 -4.21 -1.98
CA VAL A 53 -13.16 -4.62 -2.50
C VAL A 53 -12.91 -5.64 -3.60
N GLN A 54 -13.41 -6.85 -3.39
CA GLN A 54 -13.43 -7.89 -4.41
C GLN A 54 -14.46 -7.50 -5.50
N LEU A 55 -13.97 -7.29 -6.72
CA LEU A 55 -14.80 -6.87 -7.85
C LEU A 55 -15.28 -8.04 -8.70
N SER A 56 -14.52 -9.14 -8.78
CA SER A 56 -14.92 -10.35 -9.50
C SER A 56 -15.35 -11.48 -8.56
N ARG A 57 -16.30 -12.33 -8.98
CA ARG A 57 -16.82 -13.44 -8.16
C ARG A 57 -15.74 -14.47 -7.79
N LEU A 58 -14.75 -14.62 -8.65
CA LEU A 58 -13.64 -15.56 -8.50
C LEU A 58 -12.41 -14.96 -7.81
N GLY A 59 -12.40 -13.64 -7.56
CA GLY A 59 -11.31 -12.98 -6.82
C GLY A 59 -10.15 -12.49 -7.67
N HIS A 60 -10.20 -12.69 -8.99
CA HIS A 60 -9.16 -12.21 -9.93
C HIS A 60 -8.99 -10.69 -9.96
N VAL A 61 -10.04 -9.93 -9.67
CA VAL A 61 -9.99 -8.46 -9.69
C VAL A 61 -10.41 -7.93 -8.33
N ALA A 62 -9.55 -7.12 -7.73
CA ALA A 62 -9.82 -6.39 -6.50
C ALA A 62 -9.41 -4.93 -6.67
N ALA A 63 -10.17 -4.02 -6.08
CA ALA A 63 -9.75 -2.63 -5.92
C ALA A 63 -9.38 -2.39 -4.46
N SER A 64 -8.44 -1.47 -4.22
CA SER A 64 -8.16 -0.94 -2.89
C SER A 64 -8.25 0.57 -2.93
N LEU A 65 -8.83 1.12 -1.87
CA LEU A 65 -8.86 2.55 -1.59
C LEU A 65 -8.44 2.76 -0.13
N GLY A 66 -7.51 3.67 0.10
CA GLY A 66 -7.03 4.00 1.43
C GLY A 66 -6.37 5.36 1.48
N ALA A 67 -5.80 5.65 2.63
CA ALA A 67 -5.00 6.85 2.84
C ALA A 67 -3.72 6.51 3.57
N GLU A 68 -2.65 7.24 3.29
CA GLU A 68 -1.46 7.31 4.12
C GLU A 68 -1.61 8.48 5.09
N LEU A 69 -1.54 8.18 6.38
CA LEU A 69 -1.59 9.15 7.47
C LEU A 69 -0.22 9.18 8.16
N PRO A 70 0.67 10.14 7.84
CA PRO A 70 1.96 10.26 8.49
C PRO A 70 1.80 10.64 9.97
N ALA A 71 2.24 9.76 10.87
CA ALA A 71 2.23 9.95 12.31
C ALA A 71 3.56 10.50 12.84
N VAL A 72 4.68 10.06 12.26
CA VAL A 72 6.03 10.52 12.59
C VAL A 72 6.83 10.73 11.30
N GLY A 73 7.69 11.73 11.29
CA GLY A 73 8.53 12.08 10.15
C GLY A 73 8.64 13.60 9.97
N PRO A 74 9.34 14.02 8.91
CA PRO A 74 9.61 15.43 8.65
C PRO A 74 8.31 16.21 8.40
N GLU A 75 8.25 17.41 8.94
CA GLU A 75 7.14 18.35 8.76
C GLU A 75 7.38 19.21 7.50
N PRO A 76 6.36 19.53 6.68
CA PRO A 76 4.93 19.29 6.88
C PRO A 76 4.44 17.87 6.56
N ARG A 77 3.58 17.34 7.44
CA ARG A 77 2.96 16.02 7.30
C ARG A 77 1.70 16.10 6.44
N HIS A 78 1.78 15.60 5.21
CA HIS A 78 0.67 15.61 4.26
C HIS A 78 0.02 14.22 4.14
N PRO A 79 -1.27 14.07 4.52
CA PRO A 79 -2.04 12.88 4.20
C PRO A 79 -2.11 12.64 2.69
N ARG A 80 -2.04 11.38 2.26
CA ARG A 80 -2.10 11.01 0.83
C ARG A 80 -3.21 10.02 0.59
N LEU A 81 -3.99 10.21 -0.47
CA LEU A 81 -4.93 9.19 -0.92
C LEU A 81 -4.19 8.12 -1.73
N ILE A 82 -4.52 6.86 -1.52
CA ILE A 82 -3.96 5.72 -2.23
C ILE A 82 -5.12 4.93 -2.83
N ALA A 83 -5.05 4.65 -4.12
CA ALA A 83 -5.99 3.76 -4.78
C ALA A 83 -5.25 2.90 -5.79
N PHE A 84 -5.60 1.63 -5.89
CA PHE A 84 -5.07 0.72 -6.90
C PHE A 84 -6.08 -0.36 -7.28
N LEU A 85 -5.89 -0.91 -8.47
CA LEU A 85 -6.60 -2.10 -8.95
C LEU A 85 -5.58 -3.24 -9.04
N LEU A 86 -5.90 -4.35 -8.39
CA LEU A 86 -5.18 -5.60 -8.51
C LEU A 86 -5.92 -6.51 -9.49
N TRP A 87 -5.20 -7.03 -10.48
CA TRP A 87 -5.68 -8.08 -11.37
C TRP A 87 -4.68 -9.22 -11.37
N ASP A 88 -5.15 -10.42 -11.00
CA ASP A 88 -4.38 -11.66 -11.16
C ASP A 88 -4.64 -12.26 -12.55
N TYR A 89 -3.57 -12.38 -13.34
CA TYR A 89 -3.60 -12.89 -14.71
C TYR A 89 -3.60 -14.43 -14.78
N ALA A 90 -3.27 -15.13 -13.68
CA ALA A 90 -2.99 -16.56 -13.69
C ALA A 90 -4.21 -17.46 -13.98
N ASP A 91 -5.44 -16.94 -13.92
CA ASP A 91 -6.63 -17.80 -13.86
C ASP A 91 -7.52 -17.88 -15.13
N ALA A 92 -7.39 -17.01 -16.14
CA ALA A 92 -7.95 -17.20 -17.50
C ALA A 92 -7.63 -16.04 -18.46
N PRO A 93 -7.50 -16.28 -19.79
CA PRO A 93 -7.54 -15.21 -20.78
C PRO A 93 -8.90 -14.48 -20.75
N LEU A 94 -8.89 -13.18 -21.05
CA LEU A 94 -9.95 -12.14 -20.99
C LEU A 94 -11.39 -12.49 -21.46
N LEU A 95 -11.64 -13.71 -21.96
CA LEU A 95 -12.87 -14.10 -22.67
C LEU A 95 -13.73 -15.16 -21.95
N ARG A 96 -13.42 -15.56 -20.70
CA ARG A 96 -14.28 -16.46 -19.94
C ARG A 96 -14.59 -15.94 -18.53
N GLY A 97 -15.82 -15.45 -18.37
CA GLY A 97 -16.56 -15.44 -17.10
C GLY A 97 -16.34 -14.23 -16.19
N TRP A 98 -17.05 -13.13 -16.50
CA TRP A 98 -17.43 -12.11 -15.52
C TRP A 98 -18.42 -12.70 -14.51
#